data_AF-A0A2G2YIJ2-F1
#
_entry.id   AF-A0A2G2YIJ2-F1
#
_cell.length_a   1.000
_cell.length_b   1.000
_cell.length_c   1.000
_cell.angle_alpha   90.00
_cell.angle_beta   90.00
_cell.angle_gamma   90.00
#
_symmetry.space_group_name_H-M   'P 1'
#
loop_
_entity.id
_entity.type
_entity.pdbx_description
1 polymer ?
#
loop_
_entity_poly.entity_id
_entity_poly.type
_entity_poly.pdbx_seq_one_letter_code
_entity_poly.pdbx_strand_id
1 'polypeptide(L)'
;KIPFYLYPFLDTTSESRPFEYLRLTSLGVIGALVKADDTDVIRVLLPTQIIQRCLRAMQMGSELSKTVATFILRRCLLDNLGLSYICTTPELFFAVVRVLGNMVGALAEQPSSSLLKHIIRCYLRLSYNRRACDVLRTHLPLILRDTTFSSRLSEDRVTKKWLQQLLHNVGNRRI
;
A
#
# COMPACT_ATOMS: atom_id res chain seq x y z
N LYS A 1 -16.43 -17.80 1.21
CA LYS A 1 -15.65 -19.05 1.44
C LYS A 1 -14.60 -19.33 0.33
N ILE A 2 -14.83 -18.94 -0.92
CA ILE A 2 -13.88 -19.18 -2.04
C ILE A 2 -12.49 -18.54 -1.86
N PRO A 3 -12.33 -17.28 -1.36
CA PRO A 3 -11.01 -16.65 -1.26
C PRO A 3 -10.03 -17.35 -0.31
N PHE A 4 -10.52 -18.10 0.66
CA PHE A 4 -9.71 -18.81 1.65
C PHE A 4 -8.82 -19.89 1.02
N TYR A 5 -9.28 -20.51 -0.07
CA TYR A 5 -8.50 -21.54 -0.79
C TYR A 5 -7.31 -20.96 -1.55
N LEU A 6 -7.26 -19.64 -1.76
CA LEU A 6 -6.16 -18.97 -2.47
C LEU A 6 -5.01 -18.55 -1.53
N TYR A 7 -5.22 -18.54 -0.21
CA TYR A 7 -4.20 -18.11 0.74
C TYR A 7 -2.96 -19.00 0.76
N PRO A 8 -3.05 -20.34 0.74
CA PRO A 8 -1.86 -21.19 0.65
C PRO A 8 -0.95 -20.84 -0.54
N PHE A 9 -1.53 -20.42 -1.66
CA PHE A 9 -0.77 -20.01 -2.84
C PHE A 9 0.01 -18.71 -2.62
N LEU A 10 -0.55 -17.76 -1.87
CA LEU A 10 0.12 -16.52 -1.49
C LEU A 10 1.29 -16.75 -0.52
N ASP A 11 1.31 -17.87 0.20
CA ASP A 11 2.39 -18.23 1.14
C ASP A 11 3.61 -18.87 0.49
N THR A 12 3.49 -19.30 -0.77
CA THR A 12 4.60 -19.93 -1.49
C THR A 12 5.80 -18.99 -1.59
N THR A 13 6.99 -19.50 -1.26
CA THR A 13 8.24 -18.72 -1.25
C THR A 13 9.11 -18.95 -2.48
N SER A 14 8.81 -19.96 -3.30
CA SER A 14 9.55 -20.23 -4.53
C SER A 14 9.51 -19.03 -5.49
N GLU A 15 10.67 -18.63 -5.97
CA GLU A 15 10.85 -17.59 -6.99
C GLU A 15 10.74 -18.13 -8.41
N SER A 16 10.45 -19.43 -8.58
CA SER A 16 10.26 -19.98 -9.92
C SER A 16 9.00 -19.41 -10.59
N ARG A 17 9.10 -19.19 -11.90
CA ARG A 17 8.05 -18.57 -12.73
C ARG A 17 6.63 -19.14 -12.51
N PRO A 18 6.42 -20.47 -12.35
CA PRO A 18 5.09 -21.02 -12.06
C PRO A 18 4.50 -20.53 -10.74
N PHE A 19 5.31 -20.42 -9.68
CA PHE A 19 4.86 -19.97 -8.37
C PHE A 19 4.62 -18.46 -8.33
N GLU A 20 5.42 -17.67 -9.05
CA GLU A 20 5.15 -16.25 -9.23
C GLU A 20 3.80 -16.01 -9.93
N TYR A 21 3.53 -16.75 -11.01
CA TYR A 21 2.28 -16.64 -11.75
C TYR A 21 1.07 -17.07 -10.89
N LEU A 22 1.23 -18.12 -10.09
CA LEU A 22 0.22 -18.58 -9.15
C LEU A 22 -0.11 -17.52 -8.07
N ARG A 23 0.92 -16.88 -7.49
CA ARG A 23 0.74 -15.77 -6.54
C ARG A 23 0.06 -14.58 -7.21
N LEU A 24 0.49 -14.20 -8.40
CA LEU A 24 -0.10 -13.09 -9.15
C LEU A 24 -1.58 -13.33 -9.46
N THR A 25 -1.92 -14.53 -9.93
CA THR A 25 -3.31 -14.92 -10.24
C THR A 25 -4.18 -14.88 -8.99
N SER A 26 -3.66 -15.40 -7.87
CA SER A 26 -4.33 -15.37 -6.57
C SER A 26 -4.56 -13.94 -6.07
N LEU A 27 -3.55 -13.07 -6.18
CA LEU A 27 -3.67 -11.63 -5.90
C LEU A 27 -4.69 -10.97 -6.83
N GLY A 28 -4.75 -11.36 -8.11
CA GLY A 28 -5.71 -10.85 -9.08
C GLY A 28 -7.16 -11.09 -8.64
N VAL A 29 -7.49 -12.28 -8.15
CA VAL A 29 -8.82 -12.61 -7.62
C VAL A 29 -9.15 -11.74 -6.40
N ILE A 30 -8.22 -11.60 -5.44
CA ILE A 30 -8.43 -10.73 -4.28
C ILE A 30 -8.58 -9.26 -4.71
N GLY A 31 -7.78 -8.82 -5.68
CA GLY A 31 -7.85 -7.49 -6.29
C GLY A 31 -9.22 -7.21 -6.90
N ALA A 32 -9.80 -8.19 -7.60
CA ALA A 32 -11.15 -8.06 -8.14
C ALA A 32 -12.21 -7.92 -7.04
N LEU A 33 -12.09 -8.66 -5.94
CA LEU A 33 -13.01 -8.57 -4.80
C LEU A 33 -12.99 -7.18 -4.16
N VAL A 34 -11.80 -6.66 -3.85
CA VAL A 34 -11.67 -5.33 -3.19
C VAL A 34 -11.97 -4.16 -4.13
N LYS A 35 -12.08 -4.40 -5.45
CA LYS A 35 -12.44 -3.39 -6.44
C LYS A 35 -13.91 -2.94 -6.32
N ALA A 36 -14.78 -3.74 -5.70
CA ALA A 36 -16.19 -3.40 -5.53
C ALA A 36 -16.47 -2.28 -4.49
N ASP A 37 -15.46 -1.82 -3.75
CA ASP A 37 -15.62 -0.81 -2.67
C ASP A 37 -16.55 -1.27 -1.53
N ASP A 38 -16.71 -2.58 -1.36
CA ASP A 38 -17.58 -3.17 -0.34
C ASP A 38 -16.82 -3.37 0.99
N THR A 39 -17.28 -2.67 2.04
CA THR A 39 -16.73 -2.78 3.40
C THR A 39 -16.85 -4.20 3.96
N ASP A 40 -17.87 -4.98 3.59
CA ASP A 40 -18.02 -6.35 4.07
C ASP A 40 -16.98 -7.29 3.46
N VAL A 41 -16.55 -7.02 2.22
CA VAL A 41 -15.37 -7.71 1.64
C VAL A 41 -14.13 -7.40 2.46
N ILE A 42 -13.88 -6.14 2.81
CA ILE A 42 -12.75 -5.76 3.67
C ILE A 42 -12.85 -6.46 5.03
N ARG A 43 -14.01 -6.44 5.68
CA ARG A 43 -14.28 -7.09 6.97
C ARG A 43 -13.91 -8.57 6.97
N VAL A 44 -14.25 -9.30 5.91
CA VAL A 44 -13.93 -10.73 5.77
C VAL A 44 -12.45 -10.98 5.50
N LEU A 45 -11.76 -10.08 4.80
CA LEU A 45 -10.34 -10.23 4.41
C LEU A 45 -9.34 -9.88 5.53
N LEU A 46 -9.63 -8.89 6.37
CA LEU A 46 -8.70 -8.44 7.42
C LEU A 46 -8.19 -9.56 8.36
N PRO A 47 -9.04 -10.45 8.90
CA PRO A 47 -8.57 -11.52 9.80
C PRO A 47 -7.70 -12.58 9.11
N THR A 48 -7.67 -12.62 7.77
CA THR A 48 -6.98 -13.67 7.00
C THR A 48 -5.50 -13.38 6.73
N GLN A 49 -4.96 -12.38 7.41
CA GLN A 49 -3.60 -11.86 7.20
C GLN A 49 -3.35 -11.33 5.77
N ILE A 50 -4.40 -10.82 5.10
CA ILE A 50 -4.25 -10.32 3.72
C ILE A 50 -3.24 -9.17 3.63
N ILE A 51 -3.17 -8.33 4.67
CA ILE A 51 -2.24 -7.20 4.74
C ILE A 51 -0.81 -7.71 4.74
N GLN A 52 -0.47 -8.67 5.62
CA GLN A 52 0.86 -9.27 5.68
C GLN A 52 1.26 -9.92 4.34
N ARG A 53 0.33 -10.62 3.69
CA ARG A 53 0.55 -11.24 2.38
C ARG A 53 0.81 -10.21 1.29
N CYS A 54 0.05 -9.11 1.28
CA CYS A 54 0.29 -7.99 0.36
C CYS A 54 1.66 -7.35 0.61
N LEU A 55 2.03 -7.12 1.88
CA LEU A 55 3.34 -6.55 2.21
C LEU A 55 4.49 -7.44 1.73
N ARG A 56 4.40 -8.76 1.88
CA ARG A 56 5.40 -9.70 1.34
C ARG A 56 5.49 -9.60 -0.19
N ALA A 57 4.35 -9.60 -0.89
CA ALA A 57 4.31 -9.47 -2.35
C ALA A 57 4.85 -8.12 -2.84
N MET A 58 4.63 -7.04 -2.08
CA MET A 58 5.19 -5.71 -2.33
C MET A 58 6.70 -5.66 -2.20
N GLN A 59 7.29 -6.46 -1.30
CA GLN A 59 8.74 -6.53 -1.12
C GLN A 59 9.42 -7.40 -2.18
N MET A 60 8.92 -8.62 -2.38
CA MET A 60 9.63 -9.68 -3.12
C MET A 60 9.03 -10.01 -4.48
N GLY A 61 7.82 -9.52 -4.81
CA GLY A 61 7.14 -9.91 -6.03
C GLY A 61 7.68 -9.25 -7.30
N SER A 62 7.26 -9.78 -8.45
CA SER A 62 7.40 -9.10 -9.74
C SER A 62 6.72 -7.72 -9.74
N GLU A 63 7.07 -6.85 -10.69
CA GLU A 63 6.48 -5.50 -10.78
C GLU A 63 4.93 -5.53 -10.80
N LEU A 64 4.36 -6.47 -11.55
CA LEU A 64 2.91 -6.68 -11.60
C LEU A 64 2.36 -7.11 -10.23
N SER A 65 3.03 -8.05 -9.55
CA SER A 65 2.63 -8.50 -8.22
C SER A 65 2.68 -7.37 -7.19
N LYS A 66 3.74 -6.55 -7.23
CA LYS A 66 3.87 -5.35 -6.40
C LYS A 66 2.73 -4.38 -6.67
N THR A 67 2.35 -4.19 -7.93
CA THR A 67 1.26 -3.28 -8.32
C THR A 67 -0.09 -3.77 -7.79
N VAL A 68 -0.43 -5.04 -8.00
CA VAL A 68 -1.70 -5.60 -7.52
C VAL A 68 -1.76 -5.64 -5.99
N ALA A 69 -0.66 -6.03 -5.33
CA ALA A 69 -0.60 -6.05 -3.86
C ALA A 69 -0.71 -4.64 -3.24
N THR A 70 -0.04 -3.65 -3.83
CA THR A 70 -0.16 -2.23 -3.39
C THR A 70 -1.57 -1.72 -3.62
N PHE A 71 -2.21 -2.12 -4.73
CA PHE A 71 -3.63 -1.80 -4.98
C PHE A 71 -4.52 -2.38 -3.88
N ILE A 72 -4.39 -3.67 -3.53
CA ILE A 72 -5.19 -4.29 -2.47
C ILE A 72 -4.98 -3.58 -1.13
N LEU A 73 -3.73 -3.34 -0.73
CA LEU A 73 -3.41 -2.59 0.49
C LEU A 73 -4.06 -1.20 0.48
N ARG A 74 -3.99 -0.48 -0.65
CA ARG A 74 -4.64 0.82 -0.82
C ARG A 74 -6.13 0.72 -0.58
N ARG A 75 -6.80 -0.31 -1.12
CA ARG A 75 -8.25 -0.51 -0.95
C ARG A 75 -8.62 -0.76 0.50
N CYS A 76 -7.86 -1.60 1.21
CA CYS A 76 -8.04 -1.78 2.66
C CYS A 76 -7.87 -0.47 3.43
N LEU A 77 -6.84 0.34 3.11
CA LEU A 77 -6.62 1.63 3.78
C LEU A 77 -7.74 2.64 3.50
N LEU A 78 -8.29 2.66 2.29
CA LEU A 78 -9.37 3.60 1.94
C LEU A 78 -10.63 3.37 2.79
N ASP A 79 -10.93 2.11 3.09
CA ASP A 79 -12.00 1.75 4.01
C ASP A 79 -11.68 2.13 5.47
N ASN A 80 -12.69 2.56 6.23
CA ASN A 80 -12.50 3.00 7.62
C ASN A 80 -12.13 1.84 8.56
N LEU A 81 -12.73 0.66 8.35
CA LEU A 81 -12.44 -0.54 9.12
C LEU A 81 -10.99 -0.98 8.86
N GLY A 82 -10.58 -1.00 7.58
CA GLY A 82 -9.21 -1.37 7.22
C GLY A 82 -8.15 -0.38 7.71
N LEU A 83 -8.41 0.93 7.65
CA LEU A 83 -7.52 1.93 8.27
C LEU A 83 -7.39 1.71 9.79
N SER A 84 -8.53 1.51 10.48
CA SER A 84 -8.53 1.27 11.92
C SER A 84 -7.74 0.01 12.26
N TYR A 85 -7.94 -1.08 11.51
CA TYR A 85 -7.24 -2.35 11.70
C TYR A 85 -5.72 -2.17 11.56
N ILE A 86 -5.25 -1.54 10.47
CA ILE A 86 -3.82 -1.31 10.23
C ILE A 86 -3.18 -0.45 11.33
N CYS A 87 -3.91 0.53 11.84
CA CYS A 87 -3.45 1.42 12.91
C CYS A 87 -3.72 0.88 14.32
N THR A 88 -4.22 -0.35 14.48
CA THR A 88 -4.55 -0.92 15.80
C THR A 88 -3.28 -1.25 16.59
N THR A 89 -2.32 -1.91 15.95
CA THR A 89 -1.05 -2.34 16.59
C THR A 89 0.14 -1.60 15.96
N PRO A 90 1.10 -1.10 16.76
CA PRO A 90 2.31 -0.48 16.23
C PRO A 90 3.06 -1.36 15.24
N GLU A 91 3.15 -2.66 15.50
CA GLU A 91 3.91 -3.63 14.70
C GLU A 91 3.41 -3.69 13.26
N LEU A 92 2.09 -3.82 13.07
CA LEU A 92 1.47 -3.83 11.75
C LEU A 92 1.62 -2.48 11.04
N PHE A 93 1.40 -1.38 11.75
CA PHE A 93 1.54 -0.04 11.19
C PHE A 93 2.97 0.22 10.69
N PHE A 94 3.99 -0.05 11.51
CA PHE A 94 5.39 0.12 11.13
C PHE A 94 5.81 -0.84 10.01
N ALA A 95 5.26 -2.05 9.96
CA ALA A 95 5.48 -2.95 8.83
C ALA A 95 4.98 -2.32 7.52
N VAL A 96 3.78 -1.74 7.52
CA VAL A 96 3.21 -1.04 6.34
C VAL A 96 4.08 0.15 5.94
N VAL A 97 4.42 1.04 6.89
CA VAL A 97 5.23 2.25 6.62
C VAL A 97 6.61 1.87 6.08
N ARG A 98 7.27 0.88 6.66
CA ARG A 98 8.60 0.42 6.21
C ARG A 98 8.56 -0.11 4.77
N VAL A 99 7.59 -0.96 4.44
CA VAL A 99 7.48 -1.51 3.08
C VAL A 99 7.17 -0.43 2.07
N LEU A 100 6.24 0.49 2.38
CA LEU A 100 5.97 1.63 1.51
C LEU A 100 7.24 2.48 1.32
N GLY A 101 7.99 2.76 2.39
CA GLY A 101 9.25 3.51 2.33
C GLY A 101 10.28 2.88 1.39
N ASN A 102 10.51 1.57 1.55
CA ASN A 102 11.43 0.82 0.68
C ASN A 102 10.99 0.87 -0.79
N MET A 103 9.69 0.76 -1.05
CA MET A 103 9.16 0.83 -2.42
C MET A 103 9.36 2.23 -3.04
N VAL A 104 9.12 3.31 -2.28
CA VAL A 104 9.39 4.66 -2.80
C VAL A 104 10.88 4.82 -3.10
N GLY A 105 11.77 4.29 -2.24
CA GLY A 105 13.21 4.29 -2.49
C GLY A 105 13.57 3.63 -3.83
N ALA A 106 13.01 2.43 -4.07
CA ALA A 106 13.21 1.71 -5.33
C ALA A 106 12.68 2.45 -6.57
N LEU A 107 11.63 3.29 -6.42
CA LEU A 107 11.06 4.07 -7.52
C LEU A 107 11.95 5.24 -7.99
N ALA A 108 12.97 5.61 -7.21
CA ALA A 108 13.99 6.57 -7.65
C ALA A 108 14.82 5.96 -8.80
N GLU A 109 15.27 4.72 -8.62
CA GLU A 109 16.07 3.96 -9.60
C GLU A 109 15.22 3.38 -10.74
N GLN A 110 14.08 2.75 -10.40
CA GLN A 110 13.19 2.09 -11.35
C GLN A 110 11.82 2.77 -11.38
N PRO A 111 11.62 3.75 -12.29
CA PRO A 111 10.38 4.52 -12.34
C PRO A 111 9.14 3.67 -12.63
N SER A 112 8.09 3.84 -11.81
CA SER A 112 6.74 3.34 -12.11
C SER A 112 5.67 4.30 -11.59
N SER A 113 4.99 5.01 -12.50
CA SER A 113 3.98 6.02 -12.16
C SER A 113 2.75 5.42 -11.49
N SER A 114 2.34 4.21 -11.90
CA SER A 114 1.21 3.50 -11.30
C SER A 114 1.48 3.17 -9.83
N LEU A 115 2.65 2.59 -9.54
CA LEU A 115 3.07 2.26 -8.18
C LEU A 115 3.17 3.51 -7.30
N LEU A 116 3.83 4.56 -7.79
CA LEU A 116 3.97 5.82 -7.07
C LEU A 116 2.60 6.39 -6.64
N LYS A 117 1.63 6.38 -7.56
CA LYS A 117 0.26 6.81 -7.30
C LYS A 117 -0.42 6.00 -6.20
N HIS A 118 -0.27 4.68 -6.19
CA HIS A 118 -0.82 3.84 -5.14
C HIS A 118 -0.15 4.14 -3.78
N ILE A 119 1.17 4.28 -3.74
CA ILE A 119 1.92 4.54 -2.51
C ILE A 119 1.58 5.90 -1.90
N ILE A 120 1.56 6.96 -2.70
CA ILE A 120 1.17 8.30 -2.23
C ILE A 120 -0.24 8.26 -1.65
N ARG A 121 -1.17 7.54 -2.30
CA ARG A 121 -2.54 7.43 -1.81
C ARG A 121 -2.65 6.65 -0.49
N CYS A 122 -1.80 5.64 -0.28
CA CYS A 122 -1.68 4.92 0.99
C CYS A 122 -1.19 5.85 2.12
N TYR A 123 -0.08 6.57 1.90
CA TYR A 123 0.44 7.52 2.88
C TYR A 123 -0.57 8.63 3.20
N LEU A 124 -1.20 9.22 2.18
CA LEU A 124 -2.25 10.21 2.38
C LEU A 124 -3.38 9.65 3.26
N ARG A 125 -3.79 8.41 3.02
CA ARG A 125 -4.85 7.80 3.80
C ARG A 125 -4.44 7.56 5.26
N LEU A 126 -3.22 7.08 5.48
CA LEU A 126 -2.65 6.92 6.82
C LEU A 126 -2.58 8.26 7.58
N SER A 127 -2.28 9.37 6.90
CA SER A 127 -2.22 10.70 7.52
C SER A 127 -3.56 11.21 8.11
N TYR A 128 -4.69 10.59 7.75
CA TYR A 128 -5.99 10.92 8.37
C TYR A 128 -6.20 10.25 9.74
N ASN A 129 -5.39 9.25 10.10
CA ASN A 129 -5.36 8.74 11.46
C ASN A 129 -4.37 9.60 12.28
N ARG A 130 -4.83 10.19 13.39
CA ARG A 130 -4.04 11.12 14.20
C ARG A 130 -2.70 10.52 14.65
N ARG A 131 -2.72 9.30 15.22
CA ARG A 131 -1.52 8.61 15.72
C ARG A 131 -0.56 8.28 14.58
N ALA A 132 -1.07 7.78 13.47
CA ALA A 132 -0.25 7.50 12.29
C ALA A 132 0.37 8.78 11.70
N CYS A 133 -0.40 9.88 11.64
CA CYS A 133 0.08 11.17 11.16
C CYS A 133 1.26 11.68 11.97
N ASP A 134 1.20 11.56 13.31
CA ASP A 134 2.27 11.96 14.21
C ASP A 134 3.57 11.18 13.92
N VAL A 135 3.48 9.87 13.67
CA VAL A 135 4.65 9.04 13.30
C VAL A 135 5.15 9.36 11.88
N LEU A 136 4.26 9.61 10.93
CA LEU A 136 4.64 9.99 9.56
C LEU A 136 5.40 11.31 9.50
N ARG A 137 5.31 12.17 10.53
CA ARG A 137 6.16 13.38 10.60
C ARG A 137 7.65 13.07 10.60
N THR A 138 8.05 11.98 11.23
CA THR A 138 9.45 11.57 11.34
C THR A 138 9.82 10.42 10.40
N HIS A 139 8.84 9.65 9.93
CA HIS A 139 9.07 8.42 9.15
C HIS A 139 8.68 8.52 7.67
N LEU A 140 8.11 9.64 7.20
CA LEU A 140 7.84 9.83 5.77
C LEU A 140 9.16 9.92 4.98
N PRO A 141 9.36 9.13 3.91
CA PRO A 141 10.58 9.17 3.10
C PRO A 141 10.89 10.58 2.58
N LEU A 142 12.15 11.01 2.73
CA LEU A 142 12.60 12.34 2.30
C LEU A 142 12.41 12.57 0.80
N ILE A 143 12.52 11.52 0.00
CA ILE A 143 12.29 11.55 -1.46
C ILE A 143 10.83 11.84 -1.87
N LEU A 144 9.88 11.81 -0.93
CA LEU A 144 8.52 12.33 -1.16
C LEU A 144 8.39 13.81 -0.80
N ARG A 145 9.37 14.39 -0.10
CA ARG A 145 9.42 15.80 0.31
C ARG A 145 10.26 16.66 -0.64
N ASP A 146 11.15 16.03 -1.40
CA ASP A 146 12.03 16.73 -2.34
C ASP A 146 11.41 16.85 -3.75
N THR A 147 12.24 17.22 -4.73
CA THR A 147 11.84 17.38 -6.12
C THR A 147 12.03 16.12 -6.98
N THR A 148 12.40 14.97 -6.39
CA THR A 148 12.75 13.73 -7.12
C THR A 148 11.63 13.27 -8.06
N PHE A 149 10.37 13.40 -7.64
CA PHE A 149 9.21 12.99 -8.45
C PHE A 149 8.48 14.15 -9.14
N SER A 150 9.02 15.37 -9.13
CA SER A 150 8.31 16.59 -9.58
C SER A 150 7.91 16.55 -11.06
N SER A 151 8.80 16.07 -11.94
CA SER A 151 8.55 15.92 -13.37
C SER A 151 7.44 14.92 -13.65
N ARG A 152 7.47 13.75 -13.00
CA ARG A 152 6.47 12.68 -13.17
C ARG A 152 5.09 13.11 -12.66
N LEU A 153 5.06 13.83 -11.54
CA LEU A 153 3.81 14.34 -10.96
C LEU A 153 3.25 15.56 -11.72
N SER A 154 4.00 16.14 -12.65
CA SER A 154 3.50 17.26 -13.46
C SER A 154 2.37 16.82 -14.40
N GLU A 155 2.45 15.58 -14.90
CA GLU A 155 1.47 14.97 -15.79
C GLU A 155 0.26 14.42 -15.01
N ASP A 156 0.47 13.84 -13.82
CA ASP A 156 -0.62 13.37 -12.94
C ASP A 156 -0.98 14.41 -11.87
N ARG A 157 -1.81 15.38 -12.27
CA ARG A 157 -2.32 16.45 -11.39
C ARG A 157 -3.03 15.92 -10.13
N VAL A 158 -3.68 14.75 -10.20
CA VAL A 158 -4.42 14.18 -9.07
C VAL A 158 -3.44 13.66 -8.02
N THR A 159 -2.44 12.88 -8.46
CA THR A 159 -1.42 12.35 -7.56
C THR A 159 -0.58 13.49 -6.95
N LYS A 160 -0.30 14.56 -7.71
CA LYS A 160 0.35 15.76 -7.18
C LYS A 160 -0.45 16.41 -6.06
N LYS A 161 -1.77 16.59 -6.23
CA LYS A 161 -2.65 17.12 -5.17
C LYS A 161 -2.65 16.22 -3.93
N TRP A 162 -2.65 14.89 -4.11
CA TRP A 162 -2.57 13.97 -2.98
C TRP A 162 -1.27 14.08 -2.20
N LEU A 163 -0.14 14.24 -2.90
CA LEU A 163 1.15 14.46 -2.25
C LEU A 163 1.16 15.78 -1.47
N GLN A 164 0.67 16.87 -2.07
CA GLN A 164 0.57 18.16 -1.38
C GLN A 164 -0.30 18.08 -0.13
N GLN A 165 -1.47 17.42 -0.20
CA GLN A 165 -2.33 17.23 0.97
C GLN A 165 -1.65 16.39 2.05
N LEU A 166 -0.91 15.34 1.67
CA LEU A 166 -0.14 14.52 2.60
C LEU A 166 0.91 15.37 3.33
N LEU A 167 1.69 16.15 2.58
CA LEU A 167 2.72 17.03 3.15
C LEU A 167 2.10 18.08 4.07
N HIS A 168 0.92 18.61 3.73
CA HIS A 168 0.18 19.53 4.60
C HIS A 168 -0.28 18.86 5.91
N ASN A 169 -0.88 17.66 5.83
CA ASN A 169 -1.36 16.93 7.01
C ASN A 169 -0.21 16.64 7.99
N VAL A 170 0.94 16.25 7.45
CA VAL A 170 2.14 15.90 8.21
C VAL A 170 2.88 17.16 8.70
N GLY A 171 2.86 18.25 7.94
CA GLY A 171 3.51 19.53 8.25
C GLY A 171 2.78 20.39 9.28
N ASN A 172 1.45 20.31 9.37
CA ASN A 172 0.69 21.06 10.37
C ASN A 172 1.01 20.54 11.78
N ARG A 173 1.79 21.33 12.53
CA ARG A 173 1.84 21.25 13.99
C ARG A 173 0.49 21.73 14.50
N ARG A 174 -0.36 20.82 14.97
CA ARG A 174 -1.42 21.22 15.91
C ARG A 174 -0.70 21.53 17.22
N ILE A 175 -0.42 22.82 17.42
CA ILE A 175 -0.04 23.40 18.72
C ILE A 175 -1.23 23.20 19.67
#